data_AF-A0A4P1KFL7-F1
#
_entry.id   AF-A0A4P1KFL7-F1
#
_cell.length_a   1.000
_cell.length_b   1.000
_cell.length_c   1.000
_cell.angle_alpha   90.00
_cell.angle_beta   90.00
_cell.angle_gamma   90.00
#
_symmetry.space_group_name_H-M   'P 1'
#
loop_
_entity.id
_entity.type
_entity.pdbx_description
1 polymer ?
#
loop_
_entity_poly.entity_id
_entity_poly.type
_entity_poly.pdbx_seq_one_letter_code
_entity_poly.pdbx_strand_id
1 'polypeptide(L)' 'MRFYEVVVGSDSGPQRRLRVASPTDAQAIDAAAPLMRVHEAVLSIRETPDDGLQHADAPPPKTQAEELAPVTPGMAAKS' A
#
# COMPACT_ATOMS: atom_id res chain seq x y z
N MET A 1 -11.38 0.07 -6.24
CA MET A 1 -10.23 0.22 -5.32
C MET A 1 -10.72 0.90 -4.07
N ARG A 2 -10.18 0.54 -2.89
CA ARG A 2 -10.55 1.18 -1.62
C ARG A 2 -9.34 1.95 -1.10
N PHE A 3 -9.60 3.02 -0.36
CA PHE A 3 -8.57 3.78 0.31
C PHE A 3 -8.62 3.52 1.80
N TYR A 4 -7.46 3.44 2.41
CA TYR A 4 -7.31 3.20 3.84
C TYR A 4 -6.44 4.29 4.45
N GLU A 5 -6.86 4.77 5.61
CA GLU A 5 -6.01 5.55 6.50
C GLU A 5 -5.42 4.62 7.56
N VAL A 6 -4.12 4.40 7.50
CA VAL A 6 -3.35 3.64 8.48
C VAL A 6 -2.69 4.62 9.44
N VAL A 7 -3.07 4.56 10.71
CA VAL A 7 -2.45 5.34 11.78
C VAL A 7 -1.28 4.55 12.33
N VAL A 8 -0.09 5.14 12.28
CA VAL A 8 1.15 4.55 12.78
C VAL A 8 1.76 5.46 13.84
N GLY A 9 2.49 4.88 14.78
CA GLY A 9 3.18 5.64 15.82
C GLY A 9 4.13 4.76 16.62
N SER A 10 4.99 5.39 17.42
CA SER A 10 5.83 4.71 18.40
C SER A 10 5.28 4.89 19.81
N ASP A 11 5.71 4.06 20.77
CA ASP A 11 5.17 3.99 22.14
C ASP A 11 5.03 5.35 22.86
N SER A 12 5.85 6.33 22.51
CA SER A 12 5.83 7.68 23.09
C SER A 12 5.90 8.80 22.05
N GLY A 13 5.77 8.47 20.77
CA GLY A 13 5.98 9.40 19.65
C GLY A 13 4.70 9.95 19.03
N PRO A 14 4.84 10.96 18.13
CA PRO A 14 3.72 11.50 17.39
C PRO A 14 3.12 10.45 16.45
N GLN A 15 1.79 10.41 16.38
CA GLN A 15 1.08 9.57 15.42
C GLN A 15 1.12 10.18 14.02
N ARG A 16 1.22 9.32 13.01
CA ARG A 16 1.21 9.65 11.59
C ARG A 16 0.07 8.92 10.90
N ARG A 17 -0.49 9.54 9.87
CA ARG A 17 -1.53 8.97 9.02
C ARG A 17 -0.92 8.69 7.66
N LEU A 18 -1.04 7.45 7.20
CA LEU A 18 -0.60 6.98 5.89
C LEU A 18 -1.84 6.63 5.08
N ARG A 19 -1.96 7.17 3.86
CA ARG A 19 -3.04 6.84 2.95
C ARG A 19 -2.56 5.85 1.91
N VAL A 20 -3.21 4.69 1.85
CA VAL A 20 -2.83 3.62 0.92
C VAL A 20 -4.06 3.13 0.17
N ALA A 21 -3.88 2.80 -1.11
CA ALA A 21 -4.91 2.16 -1.92
C ALA A 21 -4.72 0.64 -1.86
N SER A 22 -5.79 -0.09 -1.50
CA SER A 22 -5.75 -1.54 -1.33
C SER A 22 -7.13 -2.15 -1.56
N PRO A 23 -7.25 -3.43 -1.97
CA PRO A 23 -8.54 -4.09 -2.05
C PRO A 23 -8.98 -4.72 -0.71
N THR A 24 -8.07 -4.88 0.26
CA THR A 24 -8.37 -5.43 1.60
C THR A 24 -7.58 -4.75 2.71
N ASP A 25 -8.07 -4.86 3.94
CA ASP A 25 -7.45 -4.30 5.14
C ASP A 25 -6.05 -4.87 5.39
N ALA A 26 -5.88 -6.18 5.19
CA ALA A 26 -4.58 -6.86 5.34
C ALA A 26 -3.55 -6.31 4.35
N GLN A 27 -3.91 -6.21 3.08
CA GLN A 27 -3.02 -5.65 2.05
C GLN A 27 -2.76 -4.15 2.23
N ALA A 28 -3.63 -3.41 2.92
CA ALA A 28 -3.39 -2.03 3.26
C ALA A 28 -2.30 -1.89 4.34
N ILE A 29 -2.24 -2.81 5.31
CA ILE A 29 -1.14 -2.87 6.27
C ILE A 29 0.18 -3.17 5.55
N ASP A 30 0.19 -4.15 4.65
CA ASP A 30 1.38 -4.50 3.86
C ASP A 30 1.84 -3.33 2.99
N ALA A 31 0.89 -2.60 2.37
CA ALA A 31 1.18 -1.41 1.58
C ALA A 31 1.70 -0.23 2.43
N ALA A 32 1.30 -0.14 3.70
CA ALA A 32 1.78 0.89 4.62
C ALA A 32 3.17 0.56 5.21
N ALA A 33 3.53 -0.72 5.34
CA ALA A 33 4.81 -1.17 5.89
C ALA A 33 6.05 -0.45 5.29
N PRO A 34 6.20 -0.29 3.96
CA PRO A 34 7.36 0.44 3.41
C PRO A 34 7.34 1.95 3.66
N LEU A 35 6.20 2.53 4.08
CA LEU A 35 6.05 3.96 4.40
C LEU A 35 6.29 4.26 5.90
N MET A 36 6.39 3.22 6.72
CA MET A 36 6.63 3.32 8.15
C MET A 36 8.10 3.60 8.45
N ARG A 37 8.34 4.35 9.51
CA ARG A 37 9.69 4.57 10.06
C ARG A 37 10.08 3.42 10.98
N VAL A 38 11.39 3.28 11.20
CA VAL A 38 11.92 2.35 12.20
C VAL A 38 11.31 2.67 13.57
N HIS A 39 10.82 1.66 14.27
CA HIS A 39 10.10 1.75 15.56
C HIS A 39 8.68 2.33 15.50
N GLU A 40 8.11 2.57 14.33
CA GLU A 40 6.65 2.78 14.21
C GLU A 40 5.92 1.43 14.18
N ALA A 41 4.77 1.37 14.84
CA ALA A 41 3.82 0.27 14.80
C ALA A 41 2.48 0.77 14.26
N VAL A 42 1.71 -0.12 13.64
CA VAL A 42 0.33 0.18 13.24
C VAL A 42 -0.54 0.22 14.47
N LEU A 43 -1.21 1.35 14.68
CA LEU A 43 -2.11 1.58 15.82
C LEU A 43 -3.57 1.38 15.42
N SER A 44 -3.94 1.78 14.20
CA SER A 44 -5.28 1.54 13.67
C SER A 44 -5.30 1.59 12.14
N ILE A 45 -6.32 0.98 11.57
CA ILE A 45 -6.63 1.04 10.14
C ILE A 45 -8.12 1.32 9.98
N ARG A 46 -8.47 2.20 9.04
CA ARG A 46 -9.86 2.42 8.64
C ARG A 46 -9.99 2.64 7.14
N GLU A 47 -11.01 2.06 6.54
CA GLU A 47 -11.41 2.40 5.17
C GLU A 47 -11.95 3.84 5.15
N THR A 48 -11.48 4.64 4.20
CA THR A 48 -11.96 6.00 3.98
C THR A 48 -12.79 6.03 2.69
N PRO A 49 -14.00 6.62 2.72
CA PRO A 49 -14.82 6.74 1.52
C PRO A 49 -14.09 7.56 0.47
N ASP A 50 -13.95 7.00 -0.73
CA ASP A 50 -13.33 7.66 -1.86
C ASP A 50 -14.20 8.85 -2.32
N ASP A 51 -13.78 10.06 -1.99
CA ASP A 51 -14.43 11.32 -2.36
C ASP A 51 -13.94 11.86 -3.71
N GLY A 52 -13.13 11.08 -4.45
CA GLY A 52 -12.52 11.48 -5.71
C GLY A 52 -11.35 12.46 -5.57
N LEU A 53 -10.95 12.81 -4.34
CA LEU A 53 -9.80 13.68 -4.05
C LEU A 53 -8.67 12.93 -3.34
N GLN A 54 -8.83 11.62 -3.10
CA GLN A 54 -7.84 10.84 -2.39
C GLN A 54 -6.66 10.48 -3.30
N HIS A 55 -5.50 11.04 -2.97
CA HIS A 55 -4.21 10.56 -3.44
C HIS A 55 -3.65 9.56 -2.42
N ALA A 56 -3.30 8.37 -2.90
CA ALA A 56 -2.52 7.41 -2.11
C ALA A 56 -1.05 7.85 -2.04
N ASP A 57 -0.45 7.69 -0.87
CA ASP A 57 0.97 8.01 -0.62
C ASP A 57 1.91 6.98 -1.25
N ALA A 58 1.38 5.82 -1.66
CA ALA A 58 2.09 4.75 -2.34
C ALA A 58 1.25 4.13 -3.47
N PRO A 59 1.91 3.55 -4.50
CA PRO A 59 1.22 2.71 -5.47
C PRO A 59 0.54 1.51 -4.78
N PRO A 60 -0.56 0.98 -5.35
CA PRO A 60 -1.25 -0.17 -4.79
C PRO A 60 -0.31 -1.39 -4.68
N PRO A 61 -0.50 -2.24 -3.67
CA PRO A 61 0.31 -3.44 -3.49
C PRO A 61 0.14 -4.35 -4.72
N LYS A 62 1.25 -4.94 -5.17
CA LYS A 62 1.20 -5.96 -6.22
C LYS A 62 0.44 -7.17 -5.70
N THR A 63 -0.42 -7.71 -6.55
CA THR A 63 -1.07 -8.99 -6.29
C THR A 63 -0.11 -10.15 -6.58
N GLN A 64 -0.31 -11.29 -5.91
CA GLN A 64 0.46 -12.52 -6.16
C GLN A 64 0.40 -12.95 -7.64
N ALA A 65 -0.73 -12.69 -8.32
CA ALA A 65 -0.90 -12.98 -9.74
C ALA A 65 -0.02 -12.08 -10.63
N GLU A 66 0.17 -10.82 -10.26
CA GLU A 66 1.06 -9.88 -10.97
C GLU A 66 2.55 -10.19 -10.70
N GLU A 67 2.89 -10.76 -9.55
CA GLU A 67 4.26 -11.19 -9.23
C GLU A 67 4.67 -12.46 -10.00
N LEU A 68 3.72 -13.37 -10.22
CA LEU A 68 3.91 -14.61 -10.99
C LEU A 68 3.76 -14.41 -12.50
N ALA A 69 3.36 -13.22 -12.96
CA ALA A 69 3.23 -12.94 -14.38
C ALA A 69 4.61 -13.06 -15.05
N PRO A 70 4.78 -13.93 -16.06
CA PRO A 70 6.06 -14.10 -16.72
C PRO A 70 6.47 -12.79 -17.39
N VAL A 71 7.58 -12.20 -16.94
CA VAL A 71 8.27 -11.11 -17.64
C VAL A 71 8.87 -11.67 -18.92
N THR A 72 8.02 -11.95 -19.92
CA THR A 72 8.49 -12.47 -21.20
C THR A 72 9.24 -11.34 -21.91
N PRO A 73 10.58 -11.35 -21.98
CA PRO A 73 11.29 -10.39 -22.82
C PRO A 73 10.98 -10.82 -24.25
N GLY A 74 10.41 -9.93 -25.05
CA GLY A 74 10.01 -10.23 -26.42
C GLY A 74 11.14 -10.84 -27.22
N MET A 75 11.04 -12.14 -27.53
CA MET A 75 11.76 -12.73 -28.65
C MET A 75 11.06 -12.31 -29.94
N ALA A 76 11.31 -11.08 -30.39
CA ALA A 76 11.20 -10.73 -31.79
C ALA A 76 12.63 -10.68 -32.35
N ALA A 77 13.21 -11.86 -32.55
CA ALA A 77 14.41 -12.00 -33.36
C ALA A 77 14.03 -11.77 -34.83
N LYS A 78 14.81 -10.91 -35.49
CA LYS A 78 14.71 -10.49 -36.88
C LYS A 78 14.51 -11.66 -37.87
N SER A 79 13.65 -11.45 -38.87
CA SER A 79 13.78 -12.03 -40.21
C SER A 79 14.07 -10.92 -41.21
#